data_AF-A0A1B6H1T0-F1
#
_entry.id   AF-A0A1B6H1T0-F1
#
_cell.length_a   1.000
_cell.length_b   1.000
_cell.length_c   1.000
_cell.angle_alpha   90.00
_cell.angle_beta   90.00
_cell.angle_gamma   90.00
#
_symmetry.space_group_name_H-M   'P 1'
#
loop_
_entity.id
_entity.type
_entity.pdbx_description
1 polymer ?
#
loop_
_entity_poly.entity_id
_entity_poly.type
_entity_poly.pdbx_seq_one_letter_code
_entity_poly.pdbx_strand_id
1 'polypeptide(L)'
;MMLQAVLKIVPDYWDDASYDSSRYHLFEINNSDTEYSIEIEPFIRERVEVKTLKRIQNPFQYGRFQIRKEQKQFRHDIVQKIKCYHCISEADLNIALEY
;
A
#
# COMPACT_ATOMS: atom_id res chain seq x y z
N MET A 1 21.01 -1.11 -9.36
CA MET A 1 21.51 -1.63 -8.06
C MET A 1 20.68 -1.23 -6.83
N MET A 2 19.95 -0.09 -6.78
CA MET A 2 19.00 0.16 -5.68
C MET A 2 17.63 -0.53 -5.86
N LEU A 3 17.04 -0.51 -7.07
CA LEU A 3 15.70 -1.05 -7.32
C LEU A 3 15.58 -2.53 -6.91
N GLN A 4 16.53 -3.38 -7.30
CA GLN A 4 16.56 -4.80 -6.91
C GLN A 4 16.60 -5.02 -5.40
N ALA A 5 17.24 -4.14 -4.63
CA ALA A 5 17.27 -4.27 -3.17
C ALA A 5 15.89 -3.96 -2.57
N VAL A 6 15.18 -2.96 -3.11
CA VAL A 6 13.82 -2.61 -2.67
C VAL A 6 12.81 -3.68 -3.07
N LEU A 7 12.94 -4.27 -4.26
CA LEU A 7 12.04 -5.34 -4.72
C LEU A 7 12.20 -6.65 -3.94
N LYS A 8 13.30 -6.86 -3.21
CA LYS A 8 13.48 -8.05 -2.36
C LYS A 8 12.73 -8.00 -1.03
N ILE A 9 12.24 -6.82 -0.64
CA ILE A 9 11.58 -6.63 0.67
C ILE A 9 10.07 -6.43 0.55
N VAL A 10 9.52 -6.38 -0.67
CA VAL A 10 8.08 -6.23 -0.87
C VAL A 10 7.34 -7.50 -0.45
N PRO A 11 6.04 -7.42 -0.09
CA PRO A 11 5.26 -8.60 0.28
C PRO A 11 5.07 -9.58 -0.87
N ASP A 12 5.10 -10.88 -0.56
CA ASP A 12 4.94 -11.97 -1.55
C ASP A 12 3.58 -11.99 -2.26
N TYR A 13 2.56 -11.33 -1.70
CA TYR A 13 1.22 -11.25 -2.29
C TYR A 13 1.08 -10.11 -3.32
N TRP A 14 2.13 -9.32 -3.55
CA TRP A 14 2.11 -8.29 -4.58
C TRP A 14 2.17 -8.91 -5.98
N ASP A 15 1.43 -8.32 -6.91
CA ASP A 15 1.47 -8.69 -8.32
C ASP A 15 2.83 -8.35 -8.93
N ASP A 16 3.29 -9.21 -9.85
CA ASP A 16 4.49 -8.96 -10.63
C ASP A 16 4.31 -7.73 -11.54
N ALA A 17 5.22 -6.76 -11.41
CA ALA A 17 5.20 -5.53 -12.20
C ALA A 17 6.63 -5.04 -12.48
N SER A 18 6.86 -4.42 -13.64
CA SER A 18 8.10 -3.69 -13.90
C SER A 18 8.02 -2.27 -13.33
N TYR A 19 9.07 -1.85 -12.64
CA TYR A 19 9.21 -0.51 -12.05
C TYR A 19 10.33 0.31 -12.71
N ASP A 20 10.69 -0.04 -13.95
CA ASP A 20 11.77 0.66 -14.68
C ASP A 20 11.35 2.06 -15.12
N SER A 21 10.07 2.24 -15.46
CA SER A 21 9.50 3.51 -15.94
C SER A 21 8.44 4.10 -15.01
N SER A 22 8.09 3.42 -13.91
CA SER A 22 7.09 3.88 -12.94
C SER A 22 7.50 3.53 -11.51
N ARG A 23 7.16 4.42 -10.58
CA ARG A 23 7.40 4.22 -9.14
C ARG A 23 6.33 3.38 -8.47
N TYR A 24 5.14 3.32 -9.06
CA TYR A 24 4.02 2.58 -8.51
C TYR A 24 3.11 2.03 -9.61
N HIS A 25 2.25 1.10 -9.20
CA HIS A 25 1.14 0.59 -10.02
C HIS A 25 -0.13 0.52 -9.17
N LEU A 26 -1.27 0.69 -9.82
CA LEU A 26 -2.60 0.51 -9.23
C LEU A 26 -3.19 -0.79 -9.77
N PHE A 27 -3.37 -1.77 -8.90
CA PHE A 27 -3.97 -3.05 -9.23
C PHE A 27 -5.42 -3.06 -8.74
N GLU A 28 -6.36 -3.20 -9.65
CA GLU A 28 -7.76 -3.36 -9.29
C GLU A 28 -7.97 -4.73 -8.65
N ILE A 29 -8.58 -4.75 -7.46
CA ILE A 29 -8.80 -5.97 -6.70
C ILE A 29 -10.19 -6.51 -7.07
N ASN A 30 -10.26 -7.79 -7.42
CA ASN A 30 -11.52 -8.41 -7.83
C ASN A 30 -12.45 -8.58 -6.63
N ASN A 31 -13.76 -8.40 -6.83
CA ASN A 31 -14.75 -8.60 -5.77
C ASN A 31 -14.82 -10.05 -5.25
N SER A 32 -14.30 -11.03 -6.00
CA SER A 32 -14.17 -12.41 -5.56
C SER A 32 -12.95 -12.65 -4.67
N ASP A 33 -12.00 -11.71 -4.58
CA ASP A 33 -10.77 -11.89 -3.82
C ASP A 33 -11.02 -11.78 -2.31
N THR A 34 -10.28 -12.59 -1.55
CA THR A 34 -10.33 -12.55 -0.08
C THR A 34 -9.88 -11.17 0.44
N GLU A 35 -8.89 -10.55 -0.22
CA GLU A 35 -8.44 -9.20 0.11
C GLU A 35 -9.55 -8.17 -0.06
N TYR A 36 -10.33 -8.25 -1.15
CA TYR A 36 -11.46 -7.35 -1.35
C TYR A 36 -12.46 -7.45 -0.20
N SER A 37 -12.81 -8.69 0.17
CA SER A 37 -13.77 -8.96 1.25
C SER A 37 -13.31 -8.36 2.60
N ILE A 38 -12.01 -8.47 2.91
CA ILE A 38 -11.41 -7.93 4.14
C ILE A 38 -11.36 -6.40 4.11
N GLU A 39 -10.94 -5.81 3.00
CA GLU A 39 -10.75 -4.36 2.89
C GLU A 39 -12.08 -3.61 2.79
N ILE A 40 -13.14 -4.23 2.28
CA ILE A 40 -14.45 -3.58 2.12
C ILE A 40 -15.36 -3.67 3.36
N GLU A 41 -15.14 -4.64 4.24
CA GLU A 41 -15.96 -4.86 5.45
C GLU A 41 -16.25 -3.56 6.25
N PRO A 42 -15.28 -2.66 6.48
CA PRO A 42 -15.51 -1.42 7.21
C PRO A 42 -16.45 -0.46 6.47
N PHE A 43 -16.44 -0.44 5.14
CA PHE A 43 -17.25 0.46 4.32
C PHE A 43 -18.70 -0.03 4.15
N ILE A 44 -18.91 -1.36 4.13
CA ILE A 44 -20.25 -1.96 4.12
C ILE A 44 -21.02 -1.55 5.38
N ARG A 45 -20.36 -1.56 6.54
CA ARG A 45 -20.97 -1.16 7.82
C ARG A 45 -21.47 0.29 7.79
N GLU A 46 -20.76 1.14 7.07
CA GLU A 46 -21.10 2.57 6.89
C GLU A 46 -22.10 2.83 5.74
N ARG A 47 -22.63 1.77 5.11
CA ARG A 47 -23.56 1.85 3.96
C ARG A 47 -22.99 2.63 2.77
N VAL A 48 -21.67 2.60 2.60
CA VAL A 48 -20.99 3.21 1.46
C VAL A 48 -20.87 2.17 0.36
N GLU A 49 -21.36 2.50 -0.83
CA GLU A 49 -21.16 1.67 -2.02
C GLU A 49 -19.77 1.91 -2.61
N VAL A 50 -18.90 0.90 -2.52
CA VAL A 50 -17.55 0.96 -3.10
C VAL A 50 -17.60 0.52 -4.55
N LYS A 51 -17.35 1.48 -5.46
CA LYS A 51 -17.35 1.22 -6.91
C LYS A 51 -16.12 0.44 -7.38
N THR A 52 -14.96 0.79 -6.84
CA THR A 52 -13.67 0.21 -7.22
C THR A 52 -12.76 0.14 -6.01
N LEU A 53 -12.03 -0.97 -5.87
CA LEU A 53 -10.95 -1.11 -4.89
C LEU A 53 -9.64 -1.32 -5.65
N LYS A 54 -8.64 -0.48 -5.38
CA LYS A 54 -7.33 -0.57 -6.02
C LYS A 54 -6.23 -0.67 -4.97
N ARG A 55 -5.40 -1.70 -5.07
CA ARG A 55 -4.15 -1.82 -4.32
C ARG A 55 -3.09 -0.93 -4.95
N ILE A 56 -2.45 -0.11 -4.14
CA ILE A 56 -1.25 0.63 -4.52
C ILE A 56 -0.04 -0.25 -4.26
N GLN A 57 0.72 -0.56 -5.31
CA GLN A 57 2.03 -1.21 -5.19
C GLN A 57 3.13 -0.19 -5.49
N ASN A 58 3.73 0.36 -4.43
CA ASN A 58 4.84 1.30 -4.53
C ASN A 58 6.02 0.78 -3.68
N PRO A 59 7.01 0.10 -4.30
CA PRO A 59 8.13 -0.48 -3.59
C PRO A 59 8.95 0.58 -2.83
N PHE A 60 9.07 1.79 -3.36
CA PHE A 60 9.85 2.86 -2.75
C PHE A 60 9.22 3.38 -1.46
N GLN A 61 7.90 3.65 -1.46
CA GLN A 61 7.18 4.06 -0.25
C GLN A 61 7.13 2.92 0.77
N TYR A 62 6.96 1.67 0.31
CA TYR A 62 7.00 0.50 1.18
C TYR A 62 8.37 0.36 1.87
N GLY A 63 9.46 0.52 1.13
CA GLY A 63 10.82 0.49 1.68
C GLY A 63 11.05 1.59 2.72
N ARG A 64 10.61 2.83 2.44
CA ARG A 64 10.66 3.93 3.41
C ARG A 64 9.87 3.60 4.69
N PHE A 65 8.69 3.01 4.55
CA PHE A 65 7.87 2.56 5.67
C PHE A 65 8.59 1.50 6.51
N GLN A 66 9.20 0.47 5.88
CA GLN A 66 9.94 -0.57 6.60
C GLN A 66 11.13 -0.01 7.37
N ILE A 67 11.94 0.85 6.75
CA ILE A 67 13.07 1.51 7.42
C ILE A 67 12.60 2.28 8.65
N ARG A 68 11.51 3.05 8.54
CA ARG A 68 10.95 3.81 9.68
C ARG A 68 10.41 2.90 10.77
N LYS A 69 9.80 1.78 10.40
CA LYS A 69 9.33 0.74 11.33
C LYS A 69 10.51 0.13 12.10
N GLU A 70 11.56 -0.30 11.40
CA GLU A 70 12.78 -0.87 11.99
C GLU A 70 13.48 0.12 12.92
N GLN A 71 13.59 1.40 12.52
CA GLN A 71 14.16 2.45 13.36
C GLN A 71 13.39 2.67 14.67
N LYS A 72 12.06 2.52 14.66
CA LYS A 72 11.25 2.59 15.88
C LYS A 72 11.47 1.35 16.75
N GLN A 73 11.51 0.16 16.16
CA GLN A 73 11.79 -1.08 16.88
C GLN A 73 13.17 -1.05 17.55
N PHE A 74 14.19 -0.54 16.86
CA PHE A 74 15.55 -0.37 17.41
C PHE A 74 15.58 0.57 18.63
N ARG A 75 14.68 1.56 18.68
CA ARG A 75 14.53 2.46 19.84
C ARG A 75 13.73 1.84 20.99
N HIS A 76 13.38 0.56 20.92
CA HIS A 76 12.54 -0.14 21.89
C HIS A 76 11.13 0.45 22.02
N ASP A 77 10.66 1.16 20.98
CA ASP A 77 9.27 1.59 20.90
C ASP A 77 8.38 0.37 20.60
N ILE A 78 7.21 0.27 21.24
CA ILE A 78 6.20 -0.72 20.86
C ILE A 78 5.64 -0.30 19.50
N VAL A 79 6.02 -1.02 18.44
CA VAL A 79 5.54 -0.74 17.09
C VAL A 79 4.24 -1.50 16.84
N GLN A 80 3.11 -0.79 16.92
CA GLN A 80 1.82 -1.31 16.52
C GLN A 80 1.49 -0.86 15.09
N LYS A 81 1.05 -1.82 14.25
CA LYS A 81 0.51 -1.53 12.93
C LYS A 81 -0.98 -1.28 13.06
N ILE A 82 -1.39 -0.03 12.94
CA ILE A 82 -2.80 0.39 12.96
C ILE A 82 -3.21 0.73 11.53
N LYS A 83 -4.35 0.17 11.06
CA LYS A 83 -4.95 0.53 9.78
C LYS A 83 -5.80 1.79 9.99
N CYS A 84 -5.60 2.80 9.15
CA CYS A 84 -6.33 4.07 9.19
C CYS A 84 -6.89 4.41 7.80
N TYR A 85 -7.98 5.17 7.75
CA TYR A 85 -8.57 5.68 6.50
C TYR A 85 -8.30 7.17 6.36
N HIS A 86 -7.99 7.61 5.16
CA HIS A 86 -7.73 9.00 4.84
C HIS A 86 -8.40 9.36 3.52
N CYS A 87 -9.31 10.34 3.56
CA CYS A 87 -9.88 10.90 2.35
C CYS A 87 -8.86 11.85 1.73
N ILE A 88 -8.57 11.66 0.44
CA ILE A 88 -7.59 12.45 -0.29
C ILE A 88 -8.14 12.81 -1.67
N SER A 89 -7.78 13.99 -2.18
CA SER A 89 -8.10 14.36 -3.56
C SER A 89 -7.25 13.54 -4.54
N GLU A 90 -7.73 13.35 -5.76
CA GLU A 90 -6.97 12.61 -6.78
C GLU A 90 -5.64 13.30 -7.13
N ALA A 91 -5.62 14.64 -7.12
CA ALA A 91 -4.41 15.42 -7.35
C ALA A 91 -3.37 15.16 -6.24
N ASP A 92 -3.80 15.19 -4.98
CA ASP A 92 -2.90 14.95 -3.84
C ASP A 92 -2.44 13.48 -3.80
N LEU A 93 -3.31 12.54 -4.19
CA LEU A 93 -2.94 11.13 -4.33
C LEU A 93 -1.79 10.97 -5.33
N ASN A 94 -1.91 11.57 -6.51
CA ASN A 94 -0.86 11.49 -7.54
C ASN A 94 0.47 12.05 -7.04
N ILE A 95 0.45 13.16 -6.30
CA ILE A 95 1.65 13.74 -5.68
C ILE A 95 2.24 12.77 -4.63
N ALA A 96 1.39 12.22 -3.76
CA ALA A 96 1.82 11.32 -2.69
C ALA A 96 2.41 9.99 -3.21
N LEU A 97 1.92 9.51 -4.35
CA LEU A 97 2.42 8.29 -4.97
C LEU A 97 3.75 8.50 -5.70
N GLU A 98 4.01 9.70 -6.21
CA GLU A 98 5.22 10.00 -6.99
C GLU A 98 6.45 10.34 -6.11
N TYR A 99 6.24 11.02 -4.97
CA TYR A 99 7.31 11.64 -4.16
C TYR A 99 7.55 11.01 -2.78
#